data_AF-A0A938WVJ3-F1
#
_entry.id   AF-A0A938WVJ3-F1
#
_cell.length_a   1.000
_cell.length_b   1.000
_cell.length_c   1.000
_cell.angle_alpha   90.00
_cell.angle_beta   90.00
_cell.angle_gamma   90.00
#
_symmetry.space_group_name_H-M   'P 1'
#
loop_
_entity.id
_entity.type
_entity.pdbx_description
1 polymer ?
#
loop_
_entity_poly.entity_id
_entity_poly.type
_entity_poly.pdbx_seq_one_letter_code
_entity_poly.pdbx_strand_id
1 'polypeptide(L)'
;MVLPKEIPAGSRVVVRVIEGVDPADGRTKFRDYVGHVTSWDGVTLEMSRDASANGSRPAMNVRIDADTIATLKPVPERPRHPARP
;
A
#
# COMPACT_ATOMS: atom_id res chain seq x y z
N MET A 1 13.43 -4.01 8.56
CA MET A 1 12.54 -2.85 8.79
C MET A 1 11.62 -3.20 9.95
N VAL A 2 11.22 -2.23 10.77
CA VAL A 2 10.23 -2.44 11.83
C VAL A 2 8.90 -1.91 11.33
N LEU A 3 7.91 -2.79 11.17
CA LEU A 3 6.55 -2.40 10.84
C LEU A 3 5.80 -1.96 12.11
N PRO A 4 4.81 -1.05 12.00
CA PRO A 4 4.02 -0.63 13.15
C PRO A 4 3.24 -1.81 13.72
N LYS A 5 3.02 -1.80 15.04
CA LYS A 5 2.20 -2.83 15.71
C LYS A 5 0.72 -2.73 15.32
N GLU A 6 0.26 -1.50 15.06
CA GLU A 6 -1.13 -1.22 14.72
C GLU A 6 -1.18 -0.25 13.54
N ILE A 7 -2.15 -0.47 12.64
CA ILE A 7 -2.50 0.47 11.58
C ILE A 7 -4.02 0.60 11.63
N PRO A 8 -4.57 1.80 11.86
CA PRO A 8 -6.01 1.98 11.93
C PRO A 8 -6.69 1.62 10.61
N ALA A 9 -7.79 0.87 10.69
CA ALA A 9 -8.66 0.64 9.53
C ALA A 9 -9.15 1.98 8.96
N GLY A 10 -9.25 2.05 7.63
CA GLY A 10 -9.53 3.28 6.88
C GLY A 10 -8.31 4.15 6.61
N SER A 11 -7.14 3.89 7.23
CA SER A 11 -5.93 4.64 6.91
C SER A 11 -5.54 4.43 5.44
N ARG A 12 -5.31 5.52 4.70
CA ARG A 12 -4.78 5.43 3.35
C ARG A 12 -3.27 5.29 3.39
N VAL A 13 -2.73 4.27 2.71
CA VAL A 13 -1.30 3.94 2.73
C VAL A 13 -0.77 3.66 1.33
N VAL A 14 0.53 3.87 1.15
CA VAL A 14 1.32 3.28 0.06
C VAL A 14 2.16 2.15 0.64
N VAL A 15 2.06 0.98 0.03
CA VAL A 15 2.80 -0.22 0.41
C VAL A 15 3.59 -0.70 -0.79
N ARG A 16 4.91 -0.81 -0.62
CA ARG A 16 5.80 -1.45 -1.60
C ARG A 16 6.10 -2.86 -1.15
N VAL A 17 5.88 -3.82 -2.04
CA VAL A 17 6.07 -5.25 -1.81
C VAL A 17 7.20 -5.77 -2.70
N ILE A 18 8.00 -6.69 -2.19
CA ILE A 18 8.99 -7.45 -2.94
C ILE A 18 8.27 -8.59 -3.65
N GLU A 19 8.25 -8.60 -4.98
CA GLU A 19 7.63 -9.69 -5.75
C GLU A 19 8.57 -10.88 -5.98
N GLY A 20 9.87 -10.66 -5.80
CA GLY A 20 10.91 -11.66 -6.02
C GLY A 20 12.08 -11.08 -6.82
N VAL A 21 12.99 -11.96 -7.23
CA VAL A 21 14.12 -11.62 -8.09
C VAL A 21 13.83 -12.13 -9.49
N ASP A 22 13.93 -11.26 -10.48
CA ASP A 22 13.73 -11.64 -11.88
C ASP A 22 14.93 -12.47 -12.37
N PRO A 23 14.71 -13.70 -12.86
CA PRO A 23 15.80 -14.56 -13.30
C PRO A 23 16.52 -14.05 -14.57
N ALA A 24 15.89 -13.17 -15.36
CA ALA A 24 16.47 -12.67 -16.61
C ALA A 24 17.56 -11.61 -16.38
N ASP A 25 17.37 -10.73 -15.39
CA ASP A 25 18.29 -9.62 -15.09
C ASP A 25 18.88 -9.66 -13.68
N GLY A 26 18.46 -10.61 -12.84
CA GLY A 26 18.92 -10.78 -11.46
C GLY A 26 18.45 -9.69 -10.49
N ARG A 27 17.51 -8.82 -10.90
CA ARG A 27 17.08 -7.67 -10.10
C ARG A 27 15.82 -7.98 -9.31
N THR A 28 15.79 -7.52 -8.06
CA THR A 28 14.57 -7.53 -7.25
C THR A 28 13.49 -6.68 -7.92
N LYS A 29 12.30 -7.26 -8.10
CA LYS A 29 11.11 -6.58 -8.60
C LYS A 29 10.21 -6.20 -7.44
N PHE A 30 9.55 -5.07 -7.61
CA PHE A 30 8.70 -4.48 -6.59
C PHE A 30 7.33 -4.18 -7.18
N ARG A 31 6.31 -4.24 -6.33
CA ARG A 31 4.96 -3.83 -6.66
C ARG A 31 4.43 -2.87 -5.61
N ASP A 32 3.84 -1.78 -6.09
CA ASP A 32 3.26 -0.75 -5.24
C ASP A 32 1.74 -0.90 -5.20
N TYR A 33 1.20 -0.81 -3.98
CA TYR A 33 -0.22 -0.78 -3.68
C TYR A 33 -0.55 0.54 -2.99
N VAL A 34 -1.62 1.20 -3.44
CA VAL A 34 -2.16 2.40 -2.81
C VAL A 34 -3.62 2.15 -2.51
N GLY A 35 -4.05 2.45 -1.29
CA GLY A 35 -5.45 2.25 -0.90
C GLY A 35 -5.65 2.31 0.61
N HIS A 36 -6.77 1.79 1.06
CA HIS A 36 -7.25 1.93 2.44
C HIS A 36 -7.11 0.62 3.20
N VAL A 37 -6.48 0.67 4.36
CA VAL A 37 -6.32 -0.50 5.25
C VAL A 37 -7.69 -0.98 5.71
N THR A 38 -7.95 -2.28 5.61
CA THR A 38 -9.14 -2.92 6.19
C THR A 38 -8.79 -3.63 7.48
N SER A 39 -7.61 -4.25 7.56
CA SER A 39 -7.11 -4.94 8.76
C SER A 39 -5.59 -4.99 8.78
N TRP A 40 -5.00 -4.98 9.97
CA TRP A 40 -3.57 -5.22 10.21
C TRP A 40 -3.41 -5.93 11.55
N ASP A 41 -2.82 -7.12 11.52
CA ASP A 41 -2.61 -7.96 12.72
C ASP A 41 -1.12 -8.07 13.13
N GLY A 42 -0.23 -7.35 12.45
CA GLY A 42 1.22 -7.45 12.67
C GLY A 42 1.94 -8.44 11.73
N VAL A 43 1.19 -9.34 11.07
CA VAL A 43 1.72 -10.39 10.19
C VAL A 43 1.17 -10.22 8.77
N THR A 44 -0.08 -9.82 8.65
CA THR A 44 -0.79 -9.65 7.39
C THR A 44 -1.47 -8.29 7.35
N LEU A 45 -1.25 -7.58 6.25
CA LEU A 45 -2.00 -6.39 5.87
C LEU A 45 -3.11 -6.75 4.89
N GLU A 46 -4.34 -6.45 5.27
CA GLU A 46 -5.48 -6.43 4.36
C GLU A 46 -5.83 -4.98 4.02
N MET A 47 -6.04 -4.71 2.74
CA MET A 47 -6.43 -3.38 2.28
C MET A 47 -7.29 -3.44 1.03
N SER A 48 -8.13 -2.44 0.84
CA SER A 48 -8.80 -2.18 -0.43
C SER A 48 -7.90 -1.26 -1.27
N ARG A 49 -7.30 -1.81 -2.32
CA ARG A 49 -6.47 -1.05 -3.28
C ARG A 49 -7.37 -0.15 -4.12
N ASP A 50 -6.97 1.11 -4.24
CA ASP A 50 -7.62 2.10 -5.10
C ASP A 50 -7.57 1.67 -6.57
N ALA A 51 -8.58 2.07 -7.33
CA ALA A 51 -8.54 1.99 -8.79
C ALA A 51 -7.39 2.85 -9.33
N SER A 52 -6.76 2.41 -10.43
CA SER A 52 -5.78 3.24 -11.11
C SER A 52 -6.46 4.47 -11.67
N ALA A 53 -5.80 5.64 -11.57
CA ALA A 53 -6.34 6.90 -12.08
C ALA A 53 -6.67 6.86 -13.59
N ASN A 54 -5.97 6.03 -14.36
CA ASN A 54 -6.21 5.83 -15.79
C ASN A 54 -7.18 4.69 -16.12
N GLY A 55 -7.84 4.09 -15.13
CA GLY A 55 -8.81 3.01 -15.33
C GLY A 55 -8.23 1.64 -15.66
N SER A 56 -6.91 1.50 -15.86
CA SER A 56 -6.27 0.22 -16.25
C SER A 56 -6.39 -0.88 -15.20
N ARG A 57 -6.72 -0.53 -13.95
CA ARG A 57 -6.87 -1.49 -12.84
C ARG A 57 -8.04 -1.08 -11.96
N PRO A 58 -9.06 -1.94 -11.76
CA PRO A 58 -10.19 -1.65 -10.88
C PRO A 58 -9.76 -1.59 -9.41
N ALA A 59 -10.61 -1.15 -8.50
CA ALA A 59 -10.37 -1.35 -7.06
C ALA A 59 -10.39 -2.85 -6.74
N MET A 60 -9.56 -3.31 -5.79
CA MET A 60 -9.55 -4.71 -5.37
C MET A 60 -9.08 -4.87 -3.93
N ASN A 61 -9.61 -5.87 -3.23
CA ASN A 61 -9.07 -6.26 -1.93
C ASN A 61 -7.77 -7.05 -2.15
N VAL A 62 -6.76 -6.71 -1.37
CA VAL A 62 -5.45 -7.36 -1.40
C VAL A 62 -5.03 -7.75 0.01
N ARG A 63 -4.34 -8.89 0.08
CA ARG A 63 -3.72 -9.42 1.29
C ARG A 63 -2.21 -9.47 1.07
N ILE A 64 -1.44 -8.88 1.98
CA ILE A 64 0.01 -8.69 1.86
C ILE A 64 0.67 -9.18 3.13
N ASP A 65 1.62 -10.12 3.00
CA ASP A 65 2.38 -10.62 4.14
C ASP A 65 3.47 -9.61 4.55
N ALA A 66 3.60 -9.39 5.86
CA ALA A 66 4.53 -8.43 6.46
C ALA A 66 5.98 -8.61 5.97
N ASP A 67 6.42 -9.86 5.83
CA ASP A 67 7.78 -10.21 5.42
C ASP A 67 8.11 -9.77 3.99
N THR A 68 7.09 -9.55 3.16
CA THR A 68 7.25 -9.09 1.78
C THR A 68 7.26 -7.57 1.65
N ILE A 69 6.89 -6.84 2.70
CA ILE A 69 6.80 -5.38 2.67
C ILE A 69 8.21 -4.77 2.71
N ALA A 70 8.57 -4.07 1.64
CA ALA A 70 9.81 -3.30 1.56
C ALA A 70 9.67 -1.91 2.19
N THR A 71 8.53 -1.24 1.96
CA THR A 71 8.25 0.07 2.58
C THR A 71 6.75 0.24 2.80
N LEU A 72 6.39 0.89 3.91
CA LEU A 72 5.02 1.28 4.22
C LEU A 72 5.01 2.77 4.61
N LYS A 73 4.14 3.56 3.96
CA LYS A 73 4.02 5.00 4.23
C LYS A 73 2.55 5.42 4.31
N PRO A 74 2.15 6.22 5.31
CA PRO A 74 0.82 6.82 5.31
C PRO A 74 0.69 7.81 4.15
N VAL A 75 -0.52 7.91 3.59
CA VAL A 75 -0.90 8.96 2.64
C VAL A 75 -1.80 9.94 3.38
N PRO A 76 -1.30 11.15 3.71
CA PRO A 76 -2.10 12.16 4.37
C PRO A 76 -3.29 12.57 3.49
N GLU A 77 -4.41 12.90 4.13
CA GLU A 77 -5.49 13.60 3.43
C GLU A 77 -5.00 14.94 2.91
N ARG A 78 -5.48 15.35 1.73
CA ARG A 78 -5.15 16.67 1.18
C ARG A 78 -5.67 17.73 2.15
N PRO A 79 -4.82 18.66 2.65
CA PRO A 79 -5.27 19.75 3.47
C PRO A 79 -6.37 20.53 2.75
N ARG A 80 -7.48 20.80 3.43
CA ARG A 80 -8.53 21.68 2.92
C ARG A 80 -7.97 23.10 2.89
N HIS A 81 -7.52 23.55 1.72
CA HIS A 81 -7.29 24.98 1.54
C HIS A 81 -8.67 25.68 1.55
N PRO A 82 -8.84 26.77 2.32
CA PRO A 82 -10.02 27.61 2.14
C PRO A 82 -10.07 28.05 0.67
N ALA A 83 -11.26 28.07 0.09
CA ALA A 83 -11.46 28.61 -1.25
C ALA A 83 -10.82 30.01 -1.29
N ARG A 84 -9.97 30.27 -2.29
CA ARG A 84 -9.39 31.60 -2.47
C ARG A 84 -10.56 32.58 -2.71
N PRO A 85 -10.59 33.73 -2.00
CA PRO A 85 -11.66 34.73 -2.18
C PRO A 85 -11.68 35.29 -3.60
#